data_AF-A0A2M9CFH6-F1
#
_entry.id   AF-A0A2M9CFH6-F1
#
_cell.length_a   1.000
_cell.length_b   1.000
_cell.length_c   1.000
_cell.angle_alpha   90.00
_cell.angle_beta   90.00
_cell.angle_gamma   90.00
#
_symmetry.space_group_name_H-M   'P 1'
#
loop_
_entity.id
_entity.type
_entity.pdbx_description
1 polymer ?
#
loop_
_entity_poly.entity_id
_entity_poly.type
_entity_poly.pdbx_seq_one_letter_code
_entity_poly.pdbx_strand_id
1 'polypeptide(L)'
;MTGGSDFDLTMDELRVVARYAAECAQEVLPVFERTHPADARPRAALDAAWLFAEGARRTMLQRTASLDAHRAAKDAATESARLAARAAGDAAAAAYLHPIAKAHQVGHILRAAACAALIAELEADGDEAVGDAAVERYRQRATPELVDVLTRYPAAPSDRSRLGRLMSALDAALRQDGPTAR
;
A
#
# COMPACT_ATOMS: atom_id res chain seq x y z
N MET A 1 -21.25 -21.81 2.69
CA MET A 1 -21.52 -20.62 1.86
C MET A 1 -20.30 -20.37 1.01
N THR A 2 -20.38 -20.72 -0.26
CA THR A 2 -19.34 -20.55 -1.28
C THR A 2 -19.16 -19.05 -1.55
N GLY A 3 -18.28 -18.40 -0.79
CA GLY A 3 -17.81 -17.06 -1.14
C GLY A 3 -16.86 -17.17 -2.33
N GLY A 4 -17.41 -17.32 -3.53
CA GLY A 4 -16.66 -17.30 -4.77
C GLY A 4 -16.01 -15.94 -4.99
N SER A 5 -14.92 -15.93 -5.75
CA SER A 5 -14.34 -14.69 -6.27
C SER A 5 -15.33 -13.99 -7.20
N ASP A 6 -15.36 -12.65 -7.17
CA ASP A 6 -16.21 -11.84 -8.07
C ASP A 6 -15.56 -11.66 -9.45
N PHE A 7 -14.23 -11.81 -9.53
CA PHE A 7 -13.41 -11.75 -10.74
C PHE A 7 -12.12 -12.55 -10.55
N ASP A 8 -11.27 -12.61 -11.59
CA ASP A 8 -9.97 -13.29 -11.51
C ASP A 8 -8.83 -12.29 -11.27
N LEU A 9 -7.85 -12.73 -10.47
CA LEU A 9 -6.55 -12.09 -10.32
C LEU A 9 -5.46 -13.13 -10.57
N THR A 10 -4.63 -12.84 -11.55
CA THR A 10 -3.44 -13.62 -11.86
C THR A 10 -2.34 -13.36 -10.82
N MET A 11 -1.36 -14.27 -10.75
CA MET A 11 -0.19 -14.05 -9.92
C MET A 11 0.63 -12.84 -10.37
N ASP A 12 0.65 -12.54 -11.67
CA ASP A 12 1.38 -11.39 -12.21
C ASP A 12 0.71 -10.07 -11.84
N GLU A 13 -0.62 -10.00 -11.86
CA GLU A 13 -1.38 -8.84 -11.37
C GLU A 13 -1.14 -8.60 -9.87
N LEU A 14 -1.12 -9.66 -9.06
CA LEU A 14 -0.77 -9.55 -7.64
C LEU A 14 0.68 -9.03 -7.44
N ARG A 15 1.61 -9.40 -8.32
CA ARG A 15 2.99 -8.90 -8.29
C ARG A 15 3.07 -7.41 -8.64
N VAL A 16 2.25 -6.94 -9.59
CA VAL A 16 2.13 -5.50 -9.90
C VAL A 16 1.67 -4.73 -8.67
N VAL A 17 0.62 -5.20 -7.98
CA VAL A 17 0.12 -4.56 -6.74
C VAL A 17 1.18 -4.56 -5.65
N ALA A 18 1.84 -5.70 -5.42
CA ALA A 18 2.89 -5.81 -4.41
C ALA A 18 4.11 -4.92 -4.70
N ARG A 19 4.52 -4.81 -5.97
CA ARG A 19 5.61 -3.92 -6.38
C ARG A 19 5.29 -2.47 -6.08
N TYR A 20 4.12 -1.99 -6.51
CA TYR A 20 3.70 -0.61 -6.27
C TYR A 20 3.68 -0.28 -4.76
N ALA A 21 3.11 -1.17 -3.95
CA ALA A 21 3.09 -0.99 -2.50
C ALA A 21 4.49 -1.05 -1.88
N ALA A 22 5.38 -1.92 -2.37
CA ALA A 22 6.76 -2.04 -1.91
C ALA A 22 7.58 -0.80 -2.23
N GLU A 23 7.46 -0.22 -3.43
CA GLU A 23 8.11 1.05 -3.80
C GLU A 23 7.68 2.19 -2.86
N CYS A 24 6.38 2.29 -2.56
CA CYS A 24 5.86 3.29 -1.62
C CYS A 24 6.39 3.06 -0.19
N ALA A 25 6.40 1.81 0.28
CA ALA A 25 6.88 1.46 1.61
C ALA A 25 8.40 1.66 1.75
N GLN A 26 9.17 1.40 0.69
CA GLN A 26 10.62 1.58 0.66
C GLN A 26 11.01 3.05 0.86
N GLU A 27 10.27 3.99 0.27
CA GLU A 27 10.51 5.44 0.41
C GLU A 27 10.48 5.88 1.88
N VAL A 28 9.60 5.27 2.69
CA VAL A 28 9.34 5.70 4.07
C VAL A 28 9.87 4.77 5.14
N LEU A 29 10.40 3.60 4.80
CA LEU A 29 11.00 2.69 5.77
C LEU A 29 12.08 3.34 6.67
N PRO A 30 12.97 4.22 6.15
CA PRO A 30 13.95 4.91 6.99
C PRO A 30 13.35 5.73 8.14
N VAL A 31 12.10 6.20 8.02
CA VAL A 31 11.38 6.92 9.07
C VAL A 31 11.12 6.02 10.28
N PHE A 32 10.74 4.76 10.04
CA PHE A 32 10.59 3.77 11.09
C PHE A 32 11.96 3.42 11.70
N GLU A 33 12.95 3.10 10.88
CA GLU A 33 14.26 2.62 11.32
C GLU A 33 15.04 3.66 12.13
N ARG A 34 14.85 4.95 11.84
CA ARG A 34 15.40 6.05 12.66
C ARG A 34 14.84 6.05 14.08
N THR A 35 13.57 5.66 14.24
CA THR A 35 12.87 5.66 15.53
C THR A 35 13.07 4.33 16.28
N HIS A 36 13.13 3.21 15.55
CA HIS A 36 13.23 1.84 16.09
C HIS A 36 14.33 1.04 15.39
N PRO A 37 15.62 1.40 15.54
CA PRO A 37 16.72 0.81 14.76
C PRO A 37 16.95 -0.68 15.02
N ALA A 38 16.49 -1.20 16.16
CA ALA A 38 16.63 -2.62 16.52
C ALA A 38 15.42 -3.48 16.08
N ASP A 39 14.34 -2.87 15.60
CA ASP A 39 13.14 -3.59 15.17
C ASP A 39 13.15 -3.86 13.67
N ALA A 40 13.51 -5.08 13.29
CA ALA A 40 13.61 -5.48 11.89
C ALA A 40 12.26 -5.86 11.25
N ARG A 41 11.13 -5.85 12.00
CA ARG A 41 9.84 -6.38 11.51
C ARG A 41 9.36 -5.66 10.23
N PRO A 42 9.38 -4.31 10.11
CA PRO A 42 8.99 -3.64 8.86
C PRO A 42 9.93 -3.91 7.69
N ARG A 43 11.25 -3.95 7.91
CA ARG A 43 12.23 -4.30 6.87
C ARG A 43 11.96 -5.71 6.32
N ALA A 44 11.75 -6.68 7.20
CA ALA A 44 11.43 -8.06 6.81
C ALA A 44 10.13 -8.16 5.97
N ALA A 45 9.12 -7.33 6.28
CA ALA A 45 7.90 -7.27 5.47
C ALA A 45 8.16 -6.67 4.08
N LEU A 46 8.94 -5.59 4.00
CA LEU A 46 9.33 -5.01 2.72
C LEU A 46 10.13 -6.01 1.87
N ASP A 47 11.10 -6.71 2.47
CA ASP A 47 11.89 -7.72 1.77
C ASP A 47 11.01 -8.88 1.25
N ALA A 48 10.05 -9.35 2.07
CA ALA A 48 9.09 -10.37 1.66
C ALA A 48 8.18 -9.92 0.50
N ALA A 49 7.82 -8.63 0.47
CA ALA A 49 7.06 -8.03 -0.62
C ALA A 49 7.89 -7.98 -1.92
N TRP A 50 9.15 -7.55 -1.85
CA TRP A 50 10.08 -7.53 -2.98
C TRP A 50 10.33 -8.92 -3.56
N LEU A 51 10.62 -9.92 -2.71
CA LEU A 51 10.77 -11.30 -3.15
C LEU A 51 9.57 -11.77 -3.99
N PHE A 52 8.36 -11.47 -3.54
CA PHE A 52 7.14 -11.83 -4.26
C PHE A 52 7.02 -11.05 -5.58
N ALA A 53 7.19 -9.73 -5.54
CA ALA A 53 7.12 -8.83 -6.69
C ALA A 53 8.18 -9.13 -7.78
N GLU A 54 9.28 -9.78 -7.42
CA GLU A 54 10.36 -10.21 -8.32
C GLU A 54 10.19 -11.64 -8.86
N GLY A 55 9.09 -12.31 -8.52
CA GLY A 55 8.72 -13.59 -9.12
C GLY A 55 8.77 -14.79 -8.17
N ALA A 56 9.19 -14.62 -6.92
CA ALA A 56 9.12 -15.71 -5.95
C ALA A 56 7.67 -16.18 -5.73
N ARG A 57 7.52 -17.39 -5.21
CA ARG A 57 6.20 -17.96 -4.90
C ARG A 57 5.54 -17.18 -3.76
N ARG A 58 4.21 -17.08 -3.81
CA ARG A 58 3.40 -16.68 -2.66
C ARG A 58 3.46 -17.76 -1.59
N THR A 59 3.95 -17.41 -0.41
CA THR A 59 4.14 -18.35 0.71
C THR A 59 3.73 -17.71 2.03
N MET A 60 3.72 -18.50 3.11
CA MET A 60 3.44 -17.99 4.45
C MET A 60 4.40 -16.89 4.91
N LEU A 61 5.58 -16.73 4.29
CA LEU A 61 6.53 -15.66 4.59
C LEU A 61 5.87 -14.28 4.50
N GLN A 62 5.22 -13.97 3.38
CA GLN A 62 4.55 -12.68 3.17
C GLN A 62 3.48 -12.43 4.23
N ARG A 63 2.69 -13.46 4.56
CA ARG A 63 1.62 -13.35 5.55
C ARG A 63 2.17 -13.10 6.95
N THR A 64 3.19 -13.84 7.37
CA THR A 64 3.79 -13.69 8.70
C THR A 64 4.48 -12.33 8.84
N ALA A 65 5.31 -11.96 7.86
CA ALA A 65 6.04 -10.69 7.89
C ALA A 65 5.08 -9.48 7.87
N SER A 66 3.99 -9.55 7.10
CA SER A 66 2.92 -8.55 7.12
C SER A 66 2.32 -8.36 8.52
N LEU A 67 1.95 -9.45 9.18
CA LEU A 67 1.37 -9.40 10.54
C LEU A 67 2.37 -8.85 11.56
N ASP A 68 3.65 -9.20 11.44
CA ASP A 68 4.70 -8.70 12.33
C ASP A 68 4.97 -7.21 12.12
N ALA A 69 5.00 -6.72 10.88
CA ALA A 69 5.09 -5.29 10.61
C ALA A 69 3.86 -4.51 11.11
N HIS A 70 2.66 -5.08 11.02
CA HIS A 70 1.47 -4.47 11.62
C HIS A 70 1.50 -4.46 13.17
N ARG A 71 2.16 -5.43 13.80
CA ARG A 71 2.44 -5.38 15.25
C ARG A 71 3.45 -4.29 15.56
N ALA A 72 4.54 -4.18 14.78
CA ALA A 72 5.50 -3.08 14.90
C ALA A 72 4.85 -1.70 14.75
N ALA A 73 3.89 -1.56 13.83
CA ALA A 73 3.12 -0.34 13.69
C ALA A 73 2.31 0.01 14.96
N LYS A 74 1.74 -0.98 15.65
CA LYS A 74 1.02 -0.77 16.92
C LYS A 74 1.97 -0.38 18.05
N ASP A 75 3.20 -0.93 18.03
CA ASP A 75 4.23 -0.67 19.04
C ASP A 75 4.99 0.65 18.79
N ALA A 76 4.82 1.28 17.63
CA ALA A 76 5.59 2.44 17.21
C ALA A 76 5.27 3.70 18.04
N ALA A 77 6.33 4.37 18.50
CA ALA A 77 6.28 5.56 19.34
C ALA A 77 5.73 6.84 18.65
N THR A 78 5.82 6.94 17.32
CA THR A 78 5.38 8.12 16.57
C THR A 78 4.38 7.75 15.49
N GLU A 79 3.56 8.71 15.06
CA GLU A 79 2.62 8.51 13.94
C GLU A 79 3.36 8.12 12.65
N SER A 80 4.42 8.84 12.30
CA SER A 80 5.18 8.57 11.07
C SER A 80 5.82 7.18 11.08
N ALA A 81 6.36 6.73 12.22
CA ALA A 81 6.87 5.36 12.35
C ALA A 81 5.73 4.33 12.21
N ARG A 82 4.57 4.58 12.84
CA ARG A 82 3.39 3.70 12.70
C ARG A 82 2.94 3.57 11.25
N LEU A 83 2.88 4.68 10.53
CA LEU A 83 2.51 4.72 9.11
C LEU A 83 3.53 3.98 8.24
N ALA A 84 4.84 4.15 8.49
CA ALA A 84 5.89 3.48 7.75
C ALA A 84 5.84 1.95 7.94
N ALA A 85 5.70 1.49 9.19
CA ALA A 85 5.52 0.06 9.49
C ALA A 85 4.23 -0.51 8.91
N ARG A 86 3.14 0.27 8.90
CA ARG A 86 1.88 -0.10 8.25
C ARG A 86 2.05 -0.26 6.75
N ALA A 87 2.74 0.67 6.09
CA ALA A 87 3.01 0.61 4.65
C ALA A 87 3.79 -0.66 4.28
N ALA A 88 4.84 -1.00 5.04
CA ALA A 88 5.58 -2.24 4.83
C ALA A 88 4.72 -3.50 5.05
N GLY A 89 3.88 -3.50 6.09
CA GLY A 89 2.94 -4.59 6.33
C GLY A 89 1.90 -4.76 5.22
N ASP A 90 1.39 -3.65 4.67
CA ASP A 90 0.46 -3.63 3.55
C ASP A 90 1.13 -4.13 2.25
N ALA A 91 2.40 -3.77 2.01
CA ALA A 91 3.16 -4.26 0.86
C ALA A 91 3.33 -5.78 0.87
N ALA A 92 3.64 -6.38 2.02
CA ALA A 92 3.67 -7.83 2.16
C ALA A 92 2.28 -8.47 2.02
N ALA A 93 1.24 -7.80 2.53
CA ALA A 93 -0.14 -8.28 2.44
C ALA A 93 -0.69 -8.29 1.01
N ALA A 94 -0.18 -7.45 0.11
CA ALA A 94 -0.65 -7.33 -1.28
C ALA A 94 -0.61 -8.67 -2.05
N ALA A 95 0.29 -9.59 -1.70
CA ALA A 95 0.31 -10.95 -2.27
C ALA A 95 -1.01 -11.72 -2.02
N TYR A 96 -1.80 -11.30 -1.04
CA TYR A 96 -3.06 -11.90 -0.61
C TYR A 96 -4.27 -11.00 -0.88
N LEU A 97 -4.16 -10.03 -1.78
CA LEU A 97 -5.33 -9.27 -2.25
C LEU A 97 -6.41 -10.24 -2.74
N HIS A 98 -7.62 -10.11 -2.18
CA HIS A 98 -8.72 -11.01 -2.52
C HIS A 98 -9.52 -10.44 -3.69
N PRO A 99 -9.87 -11.24 -4.71
CA PRO A 99 -10.68 -10.82 -5.85
C PRO A 99 -12.18 -10.81 -5.48
N ILE A 100 -12.51 -10.00 -4.48
CA ILE A 100 -13.87 -9.79 -3.99
C ILE A 100 -14.11 -8.28 -4.07
N ALA A 101 -15.14 -7.87 -4.80
CA ALA A 101 -15.49 -6.49 -5.12
C ALA A 101 -16.01 -5.74 -3.89
N LYS A 102 -15.13 -5.52 -2.90
CA LYS A 102 -15.40 -4.76 -1.68
C LYS A 102 -14.43 -3.60 -1.56
N ALA A 103 -14.97 -2.42 -1.27
CA ALA A 103 -14.20 -1.16 -1.19
C ALA A 103 -12.98 -1.26 -0.23
N HIS A 104 -13.08 -2.01 0.87
CA HIS A 104 -11.96 -2.15 1.81
C HIS A 104 -10.74 -2.90 1.21
N GLN A 105 -10.92 -3.65 0.11
CA GLN A 105 -9.81 -4.31 -0.58
C GLN A 105 -8.87 -3.30 -1.26
N VAL A 106 -9.37 -2.10 -1.61
CA VAL A 106 -8.54 -1.02 -2.19
C VAL A 106 -7.41 -0.60 -1.24
N GLY A 107 -7.59 -0.77 0.07
CA GLY A 107 -6.54 -0.53 1.05
C GLY A 107 -5.30 -1.41 0.85
N HIS A 108 -5.44 -2.62 0.30
CA HIS A 108 -4.29 -3.48 -0.03
C HIS A 108 -3.52 -2.99 -1.26
N ILE A 109 -4.10 -2.09 -2.04
CA ILE A 109 -3.51 -1.52 -3.26
C ILE A 109 -2.88 -0.16 -2.95
N LEU A 110 -3.64 0.75 -2.33
CA LEU A 110 -3.28 2.17 -2.27
C LEU A 110 -2.85 2.68 -0.89
N ARG A 111 -3.08 1.92 0.19
CA ARG A 111 -2.83 2.46 1.55
C ARG A 111 -1.35 2.68 1.84
N ALA A 112 -0.44 1.90 1.24
CA ALA A 112 0.99 2.13 1.37
C ALA A 112 1.39 3.52 0.81
N ALA A 113 0.88 3.88 -0.38
CA ALA A 113 1.07 5.20 -0.97
C ALA A 113 0.46 6.32 -0.12
N ALA A 114 -0.77 6.13 0.38
CA ALA A 114 -1.43 7.10 1.25
C ALA A 114 -0.69 7.30 2.59
N CYS A 115 -0.15 6.23 3.17
CA CYS A 115 0.70 6.33 4.37
C CYS A 115 1.95 7.14 4.07
N ALA A 116 2.58 6.90 2.92
CA ALA A 116 3.79 7.60 2.53
C ALA A 116 3.54 9.10 2.22
N ALA A 117 2.41 9.44 1.61
CA ALA A 117 1.98 10.83 1.43
C ALA A 117 1.72 11.52 2.78
N LEU A 118 1.06 10.84 3.72
CA LEU A 118 0.82 11.39 5.06
C LEU A 118 2.12 11.56 5.86
N ILE A 119 3.10 10.67 5.69
CA ILE A 119 4.42 10.84 6.30
C ILE A 119 5.11 12.09 5.77
N ALA A 120 5.05 12.36 4.45
CA ALA A 120 5.63 13.56 3.86
C ALA A 120 4.99 14.84 4.41
N GLU A 121 3.67 14.86 4.58
CA GLU A 121 2.94 15.95 5.25
C GLU A 121 3.40 16.14 6.70
N LEU A 122 3.54 15.06 7.47
CA LEU A 122 3.98 15.12 8.86
C LEU A 122 5.45 15.57 9.01
N GLU A 123 6.34 15.19 8.10
CA GLU A 123 7.73 15.66 8.08
C GLU A 123 7.84 17.12 7.62
N ALA A 124 6.79 17.68 7.01
CA ALA A 124 6.66 19.08 6.62
C ALA A 124 5.79 19.88 7.60
N ASP A 125 5.87 19.57 8.90
CA ASP A 125 5.13 20.25 9.99
C ASP A 125 3.61 20.31 9.78
N GLY A 126 3.03 19.33 9.06
CA GLY A 126 1.59 19.24 8.81
C GLY A 126 1.10 20.03 7.60
N ASP A 127 1.98 20.41 6.68
CA ASP A 127 1.58 21.05 5.42
C ASP A 127 0.83 20.07 4.50
N GLU A 128 -0.50 20.18 4.48
CA GLU A 128 -1.38 19.34 3.64
C GLU A 128 -1.03 19.41 2.15
N ALA A 129 -0.47 20.52 1.66
CA ALA A 129 -0.07 20.65 0.26
C ALA A 129 1.07 19.70 -0.11
N VAL A 130 1.96 19.37 0.84
CA VAL A 130 3.02 18.38 0.63
C VAL A 130 2.44 16.97 0.49
N GLY A 131 1.43 16.63 1.31
CA GLY A 131 0.70 15.38 1.20
C GLY A 131 -0.05 15.26 -0.14
N ASP A 132 -0.73 16.32 -0.56
CA ASP A 132 -1.46 16.36 -1.82
C ASP A 132 -0.51 16.27 -3.03
N ALA A 133 0.65 16.95 -2.98
CA ALA A 133 1.69 16.82 -4.01
C ALA A 133 2.31 15.41 -4.03
N ALA A 134 2.46 14.77 -2.87
CA ALA A 134 2.92 13.38 -2.80
C ALA A 134 1.92 12.40 -3.42
N VAL A 135 0.60 12.62 -3.28
CA VAL A 135 -0.42 11.83 -3.96
C VAL A 135 -0.22 11.87 -5.48
N GLU A 136 0.05 13.04 -6.06
CA GLU A 136 0.32 13.16 -7.50
C GLU A 136 1.61 12.42 -7.91
N ARG A 137 2.68 12.47 -7.09
CA ARG A 137 3.89 11.66 -7.35
C ARG A 137 3.59 10.16 -7.35
N TYR A 138 2.77 9.67 -6.42
CA TYR A 138 2.37 8.26 -6.36
C TYR A 138 1.40 7.85 -7.46
N ARG A 139 0.57 8.78 -7.95
CA ARG A 139 -0.25 8.58 -9.15
C ARG A 139 0.63 8.31 -10.37
N GLN A 140 1.65 9.13 -10.60
CA GLN A 140 2.55 9.02 -11.76
C GLN A 140 3.37 7.73 -11.79
N ARG A 141 3.55 7.06 -10.63
CA ARG A 141 4.23 5.77 -10.53
C ARG A 141 3.31 4.58 -10.82
N ALA A 142 1.99 4.75 -10.81
CA ALA A 142 1.06 3.68 -11.08
C ALA A 142 1.17 3.23 -12.55
N THR A 143 1.26 1.92 -12.78
CA THR A 143 1.26 1.37 -14.14
C THR A 143 -0.19 1.18 -14.63
N PRO A 144 -0.41 1.10 -15.95
CA PRO A 144 -1.73 0.76 -16.50
C PRO A 144 -2.29 -0.54 -15.92
N GLU A 145 -1.46 -1.57 -15.71
CA GLU A 145 -1.89 -2.85 -15.10
C GLU A 145 -2.36 -2.68 -13.65
N LEU A 146 -1.73 -1.78 -12.89
CA LEU A 146 -2.18 -1.47 -11.53
C LEU A 146 -3.57 -0.82 -11.57
N VAL A 147 -3.79 0.12 -12.50
CA VAL A 147 -5.07 0.80 -12.69
C VAL A 147 -6.15 -0.18 -13.16
N ASP A 148 -5.81 -1.11 -14.05
CA ASP A 148 -6.70 -2.19 -14.50
C ASP A 148 -7.12 -3.13 -13.37
N VAL A 149 -6.23 -3.42 -12.41
CA VAL A 149 -6.59 -4.17 -11.20
C VAL A 149 -7.46 -3.33 -10.27
N LEU A 150 -7.08 -2.08 -10.01
CA LEU A 150 -7.81 -1.16 -9.12
C LEU A 150 -9.26 -0.94 -9.57
N THR A 151 -9.47 -0.79 -10.88
CA THR A 151 -10.79 -0.49 -11.46
C THR A 151 -11.78 -1.65 -11.36
N ARG A 152 -11.32 -2.88 -11.11
CA ARG A 152 -12.19 -4.05 -10.80
C ARG A 152 -12.79 -3.98 -9.40
N TYR A 153 -12.22 -3.17 -8.51
CA TYR A 153 -12.76 -2.92 -7.18
C TYR A 153 -13.66 -1.68 -7.18
N PRO A 154 -14.68 -1.64 -6.30
CA PRO A 154 -15.40 -0.40 -5.99
C PRO A 154 -14.43 0.69 -5.54
N ALA A 155 -14.84 1.95 -5.70
CA ALA A 155 -14.07 3.10 -5.25
C ALA A 155 -13.66 2.97 -3.77
N ALA A 156 -12.49 3.51 -3.44
CA ALA A 156 -11.98 3.52 -2.08
C ALA A 156 -12.99 4.17 -1.12
N PRO A 157 -13.21 3.59 0.08
CA PRO A 157 -14.10 4.21 1.04
C PRO A 157 -13.52 5.56 1.47
N SER A 158 -14.32 6.62 1.39
CA SER A 158 -13.96 7.90 1.99
C SER A 158 -14.29 7.88 3.48
N ASP A 159 -13.26 7.75 4.31
CA ASP A 159 -13.40 7.98 5.74
C ASP A 159 -13.00 9.41 6.13
N ARG A 160 -13.32 9.82 7.36
CA ARG A 160 -13.04 11.19 7.85
C ARG A 160 -11.56 11.43 8.20
N SER A 161 -10.71 10.40 8.17
CA SER A 161 -9.29 10.54 8.51
C SER A 161 -8.51 11.18 7.36
N ARG A 162 -7.40 11.86 7.67
CA ARG A 162 -6.52 12.42 6.63
C ARG A 162 -5.95 11.33 5.72
N LEU A 163 -5.56 10.18 6.30
CA LEU A 163 -5.10 9.01 5.55
C LEU A 163 -6.15 8.51 4.56
N GLY A 164 -7.42 8.40 4.99
CA GLY A 164 -8.52 7.98 4.13
C GLY A 164 -8.78 8.98 3.00
N ARG A 165 -8.73 10.29 3.29
CA ARG A 165 -8.85 11.33 2.24
C ARG A 165 -7.73 11.24 1.20
N LEU A 166 -6.48 11.08 1.61
CA LEU A 166 -5.34 10.90 0.70
C LEU A 166 -5.50 9.64 -0.16
N MET A 167 -5.93 8.53 0.44
CA MET A 167 -6.19 7.28 -0.30
C MET A 167 -7.34 7.43 -1.30
N SER A 168 -8.45 8.06 -0.91
CA SER A 168 -9.58 8.34 -1.80
C SER A 168 -9.21 9.32 -2.92
N ALA A 169 -8.38 10.32 -2.64
CA ALA A 169 -7.88 11.25 -3.65
C ALA A 169 -7.01 10.53 -4.70
N LEU A 170 -6.12 9.65 -4.25
CA LEU A 170 -5.31 8.80 -5.13
C LEU A 170 -6.18 7.84 -5.96
N ASP A 171 -7.16 7.17 -5.35
CA ASP A 171 -8.11 6.29 -6.07
C ASP A 171 -8.88 7.05 -7.15
N ALA A 172 -9.42 8.23 -6.82
CA ALA A 172 -10.13 9.07 -7.77
C ALA A 172 -9.23 9.54 -8.93
N ALA A 173 -8.01 9.97 -8.62
CA ALA A 173 -7.02 10.41 -9.59
C ALA A 173 -6.67 9.30 -10.60
N LEU A 174 -6.38 8.09 -10.11
CA LEU A 174 -6.04 6.94 -10.95
C LEU A 174 -7.20 6.47 -11.84
N ARG A 175 -8.44 6.58 -11.36
CA ARG A 175 -9.64 6.21 -12.15
C ARG A 175 -9.96 7.21 -13.25
N GLN A 176 -9.54 8.47 -13.12
CA GLN A 176 -9.76 9.51 -14.14
C GLN A 176 -8.85 9.34 -15.36
N ASP A 177 -7.67 8.74 -15.20
CA ASP A 177 -6.75 8.49 -16.32
C ASP A 177 -7.22 7.39 -17.28
N GLY A 178 -8.15 6.54 -16.82
CA GLY A 178 -8.67 5.39 -17.58
C GLY A 178 -7.59 4.37 -17.97
N PRO A 179 -7.98 3.17 -18.43
CA PRO A 179 -7.04 2.29 -19.11
C PRO A 179 -6.59 3.02 -20.38
N THR A 180 -5.29 3.33 -20.52
CA THR A 180 -4.77 3.77 -21.81
C THR A 180 -4.98 2.61 -22.77
N ALA A 181 -5.89 2.76 -23.74
CA ALA A 181 -6.19 1.73 -24.72
C ALA A 181 -4.89 1.26 -25.39
N ARG A 182 -4.57 -0.03 -25.25
CA ARG A 182 -3.50 -0.69 -25.99
C ARG A 182 -3.93 -1.02 -27.41
#